data_AF-A0AAV5HAG7-F1
#
_entry.id   AF-A0AAV5HAG7-F1
#
_cell.length_a   1.000
_cell.length_b   1.000
_cell.length_c   1.000
_cell.angle_alpha   90.00
_cell.angle_beta   90.00
_cell.angle_gamma   90.00
#
_symmetry.space_group_name_H-M   'P 1'
#
loop_
_entity.id
_entity.type
_entity.pdbx_description
1 polymer ?
#
loop_
_entity_poly.entity_id
_entity_poly.type
_entity_poly.pdbx_seq_one_letter_code
_entity_poly.pdbx_strand_id
1 'polypeptide(L)'
;MDDNLLRIGEIAGFFNVSVKAIRIYEKMGIIKPVKVDPKTKYRYYSADQVQQLDAVLELKQLGFSLAEIKRLLDGGMENEKFMEALVHKKMSWQNIVFSAENKISAIDTIITRMSASRPVTKLDELSREERAWMLVKMVCVEDLQAQSVLSEAVWL
;
A
#
# COMPACT_ATOMS: atom_id res chain seq x y z
N MET A 1 -17.66 -7.49 -41.56
CA MET A 1 -18.42 -6.54 -40.72
C MET A 1 -17.39 -5.73 -39.96
N ASP A 2 -17.15 -4.48 -40.38
CA ASP A 2 -16.17 -3.54 -39.77
C ASP A 2 -16.84 -2.73 -38.62
N ASP A 3 -17.96 -3.24 -38.09
CA ASP A 3 -19.03 -2.44 -37.46
C ASP A 3 -18.87 -2.22 -35.94
N ASN A 4 -17.69 -2.49 -35.37
CA ASN A 4 -17.49 -2.32 -33.92
C ASN A 4 -16.06 -1.91 -33.54
N LEU A 5 -15.39 -1.16 -34.41
CA LEU A 5 -14.07 -0.62 -34.14
C LEU A 5 -14.15 0.73 -33.41
N LEU A 6 -13.53 0.80 -32.24
CA LEU A 6 -13.52 1.99 -31.40
C LEU A 6 -12.20 2.73 -31.52
N ARG A 7 -12.25 4.06 -31.58
CA ARG A 7 -11.05 4.92 -31.59
C ARG A 7 -10.43 4.97 -30.19
N ILE A 8 -9.12 5.18 -30.14
CA ILE A 8 -8.38 5.34 -28.87
C ILE A 8 -9.01 6.38 -27.91
N GLY A 9 -9.58 7.46 -28.46
CA GLY A 9 -10.23 8.51 -27.67
C GLY A 9 -11.56 8.07 -27.04
N GLU A 10 -12.34 7.26 -27.76
CA GLU A 10 -13.62 6.73 -27.28
C GLU A 10 -13.38 5.75 -26.14
N ILE A 11 -12.40 4.86 -26.31
CA ILE A 11 -12.01 3.88 -25.28
C ILE A 11 -11.42 4.57 -24.06
N ALA A 12 -10.58 5.60 -24.26
CA ALA A 12 -10.04 6.41 -23.18
C ALA A 12 -11.16 7.08 -22.36
N GLY A 13 -12.17 7.64 -23.03
CA GLY A 13 -13.35 8.21 -22.38
C GLY A 13 -14.16 7.17 -21.62
N PHE A 14 -14.43 6.01 -22.23
CA PHE A 14 -15.22 4.93 -21.63
C PHE A 14 -14.60 4.42 -20.32
N PHE A 15 -13.29 4.17 -20.30
CA PHE A 15 -12.59 3.67 -19.11
C PHE A 15 -12.11 4.79 -18.17
N ASN A 16 -12.43 6.05 -18.47
CA ASN A 16 -11.94 7.22 -17.73
C ASN A 16 -10.41 7.23 -17.54
N VAL A 17 -9.67 6.87 -18.59
CA VAL A 17 -8.20 6.90 -18.61
C VAL A 17 -7.71 7.84 -19.69
N SER A 18 -6.50 8.37 -19.51
CA SER A 18 -5.92 9.22 -20.55
C SER A 18 -5.56 8.40 -21.80
N VAL A 19 -5.71 9.00 -22.99
CA VAL A 19 -5.17 8.45 -24.25
C VAL A 19 -3.68 8.15 -24.13
N LYS A 20 -2.93 8.93 -23.33
CA LYS A 20 -1.52 8.70 -23.03
C LYS A 20 -1.29 7.36 -22.31
N ALA A 21 -2.18 6.96 -21.38
CA ALA A 21 -2.08 5.68 -20.69
C ALA A 21 -2.24 4.51 -21.65
N ILE A 22 -3.26 4.54 -22.54
CA ILE A 22 -3.45 3.49 -23.55
C ILE A 22 -2.23 3.38 -24.47
N ARG A 23 -1.64 4.51 -24.88
CA ARG A 23 -0.38 4.52 -25.66
C ARG A 23 0.80 3.94 -24.91
N ILE A 24 0.85 4.06 -23.58
CA ILE A 24 1.89 3.39 -22.76
C ILE A 24 1.68 1.88 -22.82
N TYR A 25 0.44 1.41 -22.69
CA TYR A 25 0.13 -0.02 -22.78
C TYR A 25 0.47 -0.58 -24.16
N GLU A 26 0.24 0.18 -25.23
CA GLU A 26 0.72 -0.15 -26.59
C GLU A 26 2.23 -0.27 -26.68
N LYS A 27 2.98 0.70 -26.15
CA LYS A 27 4.44 0.66 -26.16
C LYS A 27 4.99 -0.54 -25.40
N MET A 28 4.30 -0.97 -24.34
CA MET A 28 4.67 -2.16 -23.60
C MET A 28 4.23 -3.45 -24.31
N GLY A 29 3.43 -3.35 -25.37
CA GLY A 29 2.93 -4.49 -26.14
C GLY A 29 1.75 -5.20 -25.51
N ILE A 30 1.13 -4.60 -24.47
CA ILE A 30 0.00 -5.17 -23.73
C ILE A 30 -1.26 -5.17 -24.61
N ILE A 31 -1.51 -4.07 -25.31
CA ILE A 31 -2.62 -3.94 -26.26
C ILE A 31 -2.07 -3.39 -27.57
N LYS A 32 -2.57 -3.82 -28.72
CA LYS A 32 -2.14 -3.31 -30.02
C LYS A 32 -3.36 -2.95 -30.84
N PRO A 33 -3.45 -1.78 -31.48
CA PRO A 33 -4.62 -1.46 -32.30
C PRO A 33 -4.77 -2.48 -33.44
N VAL A 34 -5.99 -2.97 -33.67
CA VAL A 34 -6.27 -3.84 -34.84
C VAL A 34 -6.07 -3.11 -36.17
N LYS A 35 -6.25 -1.80 -36.18
CA LYS A 35 -6.12 -0.98 -37.40
C LYS A 35 -5.56 0.38 -37.07
N VAL A 36 -4.60 0.82 -37.87
CA VAL A 36 -4.09 2.19 -37.88
C VAL A 36 -4.39 2.78 -39.25
N ASP A 37 -5.17 3.85 -39.28
CA ASP A 37 -5.48 4.55 -40.53
C ASP A 37 -4.19 5.14 -41.13
N PRO A 38 -3.82 4.79 -42.38
CA PRO A 38 -2.58 5.23 -42.98
C PRO A 38 -2.53 6.74 -43.26
N LYS A 39 -3.68 7.39 -43.46
CA LYS A 39 -3.81 8.83 -43.76
C LYS A 39 -3.87 9.66 -42.48
N THR A 40 -4.75 9.31 -41.55
CA THR A 40 -5.01 10.12 -40.34
C THR A 40 -4.17 9.69 -39.13
N LYS A 41 -3.58 8.49 -39.18
CA LYS A 41 -2.88 7.84 -38.05
C LYS A 41 -3.77 7.57 -36.84
N TYR A 42 -5.09 7.61 -37.00
CA TYR A 42 -6.02 7.17 -35.96
C TYR A 42 -5.88 5.67 -35.72
N ARG A 43 -5.98 5.29 -34.44
CA ARG A 43 -5.89 3.92 -33.95
C ARG A 43 -7.27 3.42 -33.60
N TYR A 44 -7.56 2.20 -34.01
CA TYR A 44 -8.83 1.53 -33.83
C TYR A 44 -8.60 0.18 -33.13
N TYR A 45 -9.53 -0.19 -32.24
CA TYR A 45 -9.47 -1.42 -31.44
C TYR A 45 -10.80 -2.15 -31.57
N SER A 46 -10.74 -3.48 -31.51
CA SER A 46 -11.93 -4.34 -31.50
C SER A 46 -12.54 -4.46 -30.10
N ALA A 47 -13.74 -5.02 -30.02
CA ALA A 47 -14.40 -5.35 -28.75
C ALA A 47 -13.54 -6.26 -27.85
N ASP A 48 -12.89 -7.28 -28.41
CA ASP A 48 -12.00 -8.17 -27.64
C ASP A 48 -10.83 -7.42 -27.00
N GLN A 49 -10.28 -6.42 -27.69
CA GLN A 49 -9.20 -5.59 -27.17
C GLN A 49 -9.70 -4.61 -26.10
N VAL A 50 -10.96 -4.19 -26.17
CA VAL A 50 -11.62 -3.43 -25.11
C VAL A 50 -11.79 -4.30 -23.86
N GLN A 51 -12.22 -5.56 -23.99
CA GLN A 51 -12.28 -6.50 -22.87
C GLN A 51 -10.89 -6.79 -22.28
N GLN A 52 -9.88 -6.93 -23.13
CA GLN A 52 -8.50 -7.09 -22.68
C GLN A 52 -8.02 -5.86 -21.90
N LEU A 53 -8.37 -4.65 -22.36
CA LEU A 53 -8.02 -3.41 -21.66
C LEU A 53 -8.71 -3.32 -20.30
N ASP A 54 -9.97 -3.74 -20.20
CA ASP A 54 -10.71 -3.79 -18.94
C ASP A 54 -9.97 -4.63 -17.90
N ALA A 55 -9.59 -5.87 -18.26
CA ALA A 55 -8.82 -6.75 -17.39
C ALA A 55 -7.46 -6.14 -16.98
N VAL A 56 -6.77 -5.45 -17.90
CA VAL A 56 -5.51 -4.74 -17.59
C VAL A 56 -5.74 -3.64 -16.55
N LEU A 57 -6.83 -2.91 -16.66
CA LEU A 57 -7.18 -1.83 -15.74
C LEU A 57 -7.59 -2.35 -14.36
N GLU A 58 -8.34 -3.45 -14.29
CA GLU A 58 -8.66 -4.13 -13.03
C GLU A 58 -7.39 -4.58 -12.31
N LEU A 59 -6.49 -5.30 -13.00
CA LEU A 59 -5.21 -5.72 -12.42
C LEU A 59 -4.37 -4.52 -11.97
N LYS A 60 -4.42 -3.41 -12.72
CA LYS A 60 -3.77 -2.16 -12.33
C LYS A 60 -4.30 -1.63 -11.00
N GLN A 61 -5.61 -1.62 -10.82
CA GLN A 61 -6.26 -1.16 -9.58
C GLN A 61 -5.92 -2.07 -8.39
N LEU A 62 -5.75 -3.37 -8.61
CA LEU A 62 -5.28 -4.33 -7.60
C LEU A 62 -3.80 -4.16 -7.23
N GLY A 63 -3.09 -3.23 -7.87
CA GLY A 63 -1.70 -2.90 -7.58
C GLY A 63 -0.68 -3.69 -8.39
N PHE A 64 -1.06 -4.38 -9.46
CA PHE A 64 -0.10 -5.00 -10.36
C PHE A 64 0.66 -3.96 -11.20
N SER A 65 1.96 -4.17 -11.36
CA SER A 65 2.81 -3.42 -12.27
C SER A 65 2.50 -3.80 -13.73
N LEU A 66 2.82 -2.92 -14.68
CA LEU A 66 2.58 -3.22 -16.10
C LEU A 66 3.44 -4.39 -16.59
N ALA A 67 4.61 -4.60 -15.99
CA ALA A 67 5.46 -5.75 -16.29
C ALA A 67 4.85 -7.06 -15.79
N GLU A 68 4.26 -7.08 -14.58
CA GLU A 68 3.51 -8.24 -14.09
C GLU A 68 2.32 -8.54 -14.97
N ILE A 69 1.51 -7.52 -15.30
CA ILE A 69 0.34 -7.68 -16.17
C ILE A 69 0.74 -8.23 -17.54
N LYS A 70 1.79 -7.67 -18.14
CA LYS A 70 2.31 -8.18 -19.42
C LYS A 70 2.69 -9.65 -19.32
N ARG A 71 3.42 -10.06 -18.27
CA ARG A 71 3.80 -11.48 -18.08
C ARG A 71 2.59 -12.39 -17.91
N LEU A 72 1.55 -11.94 -17.21
CA LEU A 72 0.31 -12.69 -17.03
C LEU A 72 -0.42 -12.87 -18.37
N LEU A 73 -0.42 -11.85 -19.24
CA LEU A 73 -1.07 -11.89 -20.55
C LEU A 73 -0.27 -12.63 -21.63
N ASP A 74 1.06 -12.42 -21.69
CA ASP A 74 1.93 -13.00 -22.72
C ASP A 74 2.11 -14.51 -22.55
N GLY A 75 2.02 -15.03 -21.32
CA GLY A 75 2.30 -16.44 -21.05
C GLY A 75 1.20 -17.39 -21.50
N GLY A 76 0.06 -16.90 -22.01
CA GLY A 76 -1.11 -17.75 -22.32
C GLY A 76 -1.54 -18.61 -21.14
N MET A 77 -1.22 -18.19 -19.91
CA MET A 77 -0.89 -19.13 -18.85
C MET A 77 -2.13 -19.85 -18.34
N GLU A 78 -1.95 -21.16 -18.19
CA GLU A 78 -2.79 -22.07 -17.42
C GLU A 78 -3.34 -21.34 -16.19
N ASN A 79 -4.67 -21.45 -16.01
CA ASN A 79 -5.43 -20.77 -14.96
C ASN A 79 -4.75 -20.81 -13.57
N GLU A 80 -3.97 -21.87 -13.29
CA GLU A 80 -3.22 -22.05 -12.07
C GLU A 80 -2.20 -20.93 -11.77
N LYS A 81 -1.36 -20.53 -12.74
CA LYS A 81 -0.34 -19.48 -12.50
C LYS A 81 -0.95 -18.09 -12.35
N PHE A 82 -2.06 -17.84 -13.04
CA PHE A 82 -2.83 -16.61 -12.86
C PHE A 82 -3.45 -16.55 -11.47
N MET A 83 -4.06 -17.66 -11.02
CA MET A 83 -4.60 -17.79 -9.68
C MET A 83 -3.51 -17.63 -8.61
N GLU A 84 -2.33 -18.23 -8.80
CA GLU A 84 -1.18 -18.06 -7.90
C GLU A 84 -0.79 -16.58 -7.76
N ALA A 85 -0.69 -15.84 -8.87
CA ALA A 85 -0.36 -14.42 -8.85
C ALA A 85 -1.40 -13.59 -8.09
N LEU A 86 -2.69 -13.89 -8.25
CA LEU A 86 -3.77 -13.23 -7.52
C LEU A 86 -3.71 -13.54 -6.02
N VAL A 87 -3.48 -14.80 -5.65
CA VAL A 87 -3.34 -15.23 -4.25
C VAL A 87 -2.14 -14.54 -3.60
N HIS A 88 -0.99 -14.50 -4.28
CA HIS A 88 0.20 -13.82 -3.78
C HIS A 88 -0.07 -12.31 -3.58
N LYS A 89 -0.76 -11.66 -4.52
CA LYS A 89 -1.13 -10.25 -4.39
C LYS A 89 -2.06 -10.01 -3.21
N LYS A 90 -3.06 -10.88 -3.01
CA LYS A 90 -3.95 -10.86 -1.85
C LYS A 90 -3.16 -10.97 -0.54
N MET A 91 -2.24 -11.93 -0.43
CA MET A 91 -1.40 -12.07 0.77
C MET A 91 -0.55 -10.83 1.03
N SER A 92 0.01 -10.21 -0.02
CA SER A 92 0.80 -8.98 0.14
C SER A 92 -0.01 -7.84 0.76
N TRP A 93 -1.28 -7.67 0.35
CA TRP A 93 -2.18 -6.67 0.93
C TRP A 93 -2.58 -7.03 2.36
N GLN A 94 -2.84 -8.29 2.66
CA GLN A 94 -3.12 -8.75 4.02
C GLN A 94 -1.96 -8.47 4.98
N ASN A 95 -0.72 -8.68 4.51
CA ASN A 95 0.48 -8.36 5.30
C ASN A 95 0.61 -6.85 5.55
N ILE A 96 0.29 -6.02 4.56
CA ILE A 96 0.28 -4.56 4.71
C ILE A 96 -0.76 -4.15 5.76
N VAL A 97 -1.98 -4.67 5.69
CA VAL A 97 -3.05 -4.41 6.67
C VAL A 97 -2.61 -4.80 8.07
N PHE A 98 -2.10 -6.02 8.26
CA PHE A 98 -1.61 -6.49 9.55
C PHE A 98 -0.49 -5.58 10.11
N SER A 99 0.44 -5.16 9.26
CA SER A 99 1.51 -4.24 9.66
C SER A 99 0.98 -2.87 10.06
N ALA A 100 -0.06 -2.38 9.39
CA ALA A 100 -0.69 -1.09 9.68
C ALA A 100 -1.47 -1.16 11.01
N GLU A 101 -2.20 -2.25 11.26
CA GLU A 101 -2.91 -2.50 12.52
C GLU A 101 -1.95 -2.52 13.72
N ASN A 102 -0.79 -3.17 13.59
CA ASN A 102 0.24 -3.15 14.63
C ASN A 102 0.76 -1.73 14.91
N LYS A 103 0.91 -0.89 13.87
CA LYS A 103 1.33 0.51 14.03
C LYS A 103 0.25 1.35 14.71
N ILE A 104 -1.02 1.14 14.37
CA ILE A 104 -2.16 1.80 15.01
C ILE A 104 -2.17 1.46 16.51
N SER A 105 -2.05 0.17 16.86
CA SER A 105 -2.00 -0.28 18.25
C SER A 105 -0.83 0.33 19.05
N ALA A 106 0.35 0.45 18.42
CA ALA A 106 1.49 1.12 19.04
C ALA A 106 1.22 2.60 19.32
N ILE A 107 0.55 3.31 18.40
CA ILE A 107 0.12 4.70 18.57
C ILE A 107 -0.91 4.80 19.71
N ASP A 108 -1.92 3.93 19.76
CA ASP A 108 -2.93 3.92 20.83
C ASP A 108 -2.31 3.72 22.22
N THR A 109 -1.28 2.87 22.30
CA THR A 109 -0.50 2.65 23.52
C THR A 109 0.24 3.92 23.95
N ILE A 110 0.80 4.68 23.01
CA ILE A 110 1.45 5.96 23.30
C ILE A 110 0.40 6.99 23.77
N ILE A 111 -0.72 7.12 23.06
CA ILE A 111 -1.81 8.04 23.40
C ILE A 111 -2.32 7.76 24.82
N THR A 112 -2.53 6.48 25.16
CA THR A 112 -2.98 6.05 26.49
C THR A 112 -1.97 6.44 27.57
N ARG A 113 -0.68 6.18 27.35
CA ARG A 113 0.39 6.56 28.30
C ARG A 113 0.46 8.08 28.51
N MET A 114 0.39 8.85 27.44
CA MET A 114 0.42 10.32 27.50
C MET A 114 -0.83 10.90 28.17
N SER A 115 -2.00 10.31 27.93
CA SER A 115 -3.26 10.76 28.56
C SER A 115 -3.33 10.40 30.04
N ALA A 116 -2.69 9.29 30.45
CA ALA A 116 -2.61 8.86 31.84
C ALA A 116 -1.52 9.58 32.65
N SER A 117 -0.52 10.17 31.98
CA SER A 117 0.39 11.10 32.65
C SER A 117 -0.39 12.33 33.08
N ARG A 118 -0.65 12.45 34.39
CA ARG A 118 -1.24 13.65 35.00
C ARG A 118 -0.51 14.88 34.43
N PRO A 119 -1.23 15.96 34.07
CA PRO A 119 -0.57 17.18 33.65
C PRO A 119 0.43 17.57 34.73
N VAL A 120 1.66 17.87 34.32
CA VAL A 120 2.75 18.44 35.11
C VAL A 120 2.29 19.80 35.62
N THR A 121 1.37 19.80 36.58
CA THR A 121 0.72 21.01 37.10
C THR A 121 1.20 21.33 38.51
N LYS A 122 2.27 20.68 38.97
CA LYS A 122 2.92 20.99 40.25
C LYS A 122 4.43 20.76 40.20
N LEU A 123 5.10 20.89 39.05
CA LEU A 123 6.57 20.77 39.06
C LEU A 123 7.19 21.94 39.86
N ASP A 124 6.57 23.08 39.69
CA ASP A 124 6.77 24.38 40.31
C ASP A 124 6.48 24.38 41.82
N GLU A 125 5.65 23.47 42.32
CA GLU A 125 5.37 23.30 43.76
C GLU A 125 6.27 22.25 44.45
N LEU A 126 7.07 21.49 43.70
CA LEU A 126 7.95 20.46 44.27
C LEU A 126 9.29 21.04 44.72
N SER A 127 9.76 20.59 45.88
CA SER A 127 11.11 20.86 46.39
C SER A 127 12.19 20.26 45.48
N ARG A 128 13.44 20.70 45.66
CA ARG A 128 14.58 20.23 44.84
C ARG A 128 14.79 18.71 44.97
N GLU A 129 14.60 18.16 46.16
CA GLU A 129 14.73 16.72 46.42
C GLU A 129 13.61 15.91 45.77
N GLU A 130 12.36 16.40 45.82
CA GLU A 130 11.22 15.74 45.19
C GLU A 130 11.32 15.75 43.66
N ARG A 131 11.84 16.85 43.07
CA ARG A 131 12.13 16.90 41.62
C ARG A 131 13.23 15.92 41.24
N ALA A 132 14.30 15.82 42.04
CA ALA A 132 15.38 14.86 41.80
C ALA A 132 14.86 13.43 41.88
N TRP A 133 14.04 13.10 42.88
CA TRP A 133 13.39 11.80 43.02
C TRP A 133 12.43 11.49 41.87
N MET A 134 11.69 12.48 41.37
CA MET A 134 10.79 12.31 40.23
C MET A 134 11.55 12.09 38.92
N LEU A 135 12.69 12.76 38.72
CA LEU A 135 13.58 12.54 37.58
C LEU A 135 14.21 11.15 37.62
N VAL A 136 14.68 10.71 38.79
CA VAL A 136 15.14 9.32 39.00
C VAL A 136 14.02 8.34 38.67
N LYS A 137 12.79 8.59 39.15
CA LYS A 137 11.64 7.74 38.82
C LYS A 137 11.29 7.75 37.33
N MET A 138 11.34 8.90 36.65
CA MET A 138 11.08 8.98 35.20
C MET A 138 12.16 8.30 34.36
N VAL A 139 13.42 8.38 34.76
CA VAL A 139 14.57 7.79 34.05
C VAL A 139 14.74 6.30 34.38
N CYS A 140 14.37 5.87 35.60
CA CYS A 140 14.53 4.48 36.06
C CYS A 140 13.27 3.62 35.93
N VAL A 141 12.13 4.15 35.48
CA VAL A 141 10.90 3.36 35.23
C VAL A 141 11.03 2.45 34.00
N GLU A 142 12.12 2.52 33.23
CA GLU A 142 12.37 1.56 32.16
C GLU A 142 13.10 0.28 32.61
N ASP A 143 13.47 0.14 33.89
CA ASP A 143 14.17 -1.06 34.34
C ASP A 143 13.51 -1.72 35.57
N LEU A 144 12.46 -2.49 35.28
CA LEU A 144 11.83 -3.40 36.24
C LEU A 144 12.81 -4.47 36.77
N GLN A 145 13.95 -4.72 36.12
CA GLN A 145 15.00 -5.63 36.62
C GLN A 145 15.99 -4.93 37.57
N ALA A 146 16.20 -3.62 37.47
CA ALA A 146 17.14 -2.91 38.34
C ALA A 146 16.64 -2.76 39.80
N GLN A 147 15.32 -2.78 40.05
CA GLN A 147 14.77 -2.62 41.39
C GLN A 147 15.02 -3.83 42.31
N SER A 148 15.07 -5.06 41.79
CA SER A 148 15.37 -6.24 42.64
C SER A 148 16.83 -6.24 43.10
N VAL A 149 17.76 -5.84 42.22
CA VAL A 149 19.20 -5.82 42.50
C VAL A 149 19.55 -4.76 43.55
N LEU A 150 18.88 -3.61 43.54
CA LEU A 150 19.14 -2.54 44.51
C LEU A 150 18.53 -2.82 45.89
N SER A 151 17.46 -3.62 45.99
CA SER A 151 16.91 -4.01 47.30
C SER A 151 17.81 -4.97 48.08
N GLU A 152 18.60 -5.81 47.38
CA GLU A 152 19.59 -6.69 48.02
C GLU A 152 20.86 -5.95 48.43
N ALA A 153 21.27 -4.93 47.66
CA ALA A 153 22.48 -4.15 47.94
C ALA A 153 22.37 -3.19 49.15
N VAL A 154 21.16 -2.93 49.65
CA VAL A 154 20.92 -2.07 50.83
C VAL A 154 20.95 -2.87 52.15
N TRP A 155 21.01 -4.21 52.08
CA TRP A 155 21.09 -5.10 53.25
C TRP A 155 22.44 -5.85 53.38
N LEU A 156 23.45 -5.44 52.61
CA LEU A 156 24.88 -5.80 52.79
C LEU A 156 25.69 -4.55 53.14
#